data_AF-A0A511HBC8-F1
#
_entry.id   AF-A0A511HBC8-F1
#
_cell.length_a   1.000
_cell.length_b   1.000
_cell.length_c   1.000
_cell.angle_alpha   90.00
_cell.angle_beta   90.00
_cell.angle_gamma   90.00
#
_symmetry.space_group_name_H-M   'P 1'
#
loop_
_entity.id
_entity.type
_entity.pdbx_description
1 polymer ?
#
loop_
_entity_poly.entity_id
_entity_poly.type
_entity_poly.pdbx_seq_one_letter_code
_entity_poly.pdbx_strand_id
1 'polypeptide(L)'
;MALREDQILRYSRQILLREVGGRGQESLLAGTARLDGIGASGLTAAAYLAGGGTPVTGAGSLTLGPWAPGFLMGPADVGLPVTEALAREVPALNPDAGAVGQGGGLVAELPAAWSGEAPWVALGGDGMRAAVVFRSAEGCLWCFGETVRHLGSPPDGALGVAVGTLGALVFQRLRLGLGPALGGRWLVAPGTVEEMELRRCSRCAGRELPAEP
;
A
#
# COMPACT_ATOMS: atom_id res chain seq x y z
N MET A 1 -22.57 2.31 -0.77
CA MET A 1 -23.19 2.76 -2.03
C MET A 1 -23.24 1.54 -2.91
N ALA A 2 -24.40 1.18 -3.47
CA ALA A 2 -24.52 -0.07 -4.20
C ALA A 2 -23.61 -0.08 -5.44
N LEU A 3 -22.98 -1.23 -5.71
CA LEU A 3 -22.15 -1.44 -6.90
C LEU A 3 -22.99 -1.34 -8.18
N ARG A 4 -22.43 -0.69 -9.21
CA ARG A 4 -23.00 -0.69 -10.56
C ARG A 4 -22.74 -2.02 -11.27
N GLU A 5 -23.50 -2.31 -12.32
CA GLU A 5 -23.35 -3.55 -13.10
C GLU A 5 -21.96 -3.70 -13.72
N ASP A 6 -21.39 -2.61 -14.26
CA ASP A 6 -20.03 -2.60 -14.79
C ASP A 6 -18.97 -2.88 -13.72
N GLN A 7 -19.18 -2.39 -12.49
CA GLN A 7 -18.30 -2.65 -11.35
C GLN A 7 -18.41 -4.09 -10.87
N ILE A 8 -19.63 -4.66 -10.84
CA ILE A 8 -19.83 -6.07 -10.48
C ILE A 8 -19.06 -6.98 -11.45
N LEU A 9 -19.13 -6.70 -12.75
CA LEU A 9 -18.39 -7.46 -13.75
C LEU A 9 -16.87 -7.30 -13.58
N ARG A 10 -16.39 -6.05 -13.46
CA ARG A 10 -14.97 -5.71 -13.30
C ARG A 10 -14.33 -6.36 -12.06
N TYR A 11 -15.02 -6.33 -10.92
CA TYR A 11 -14.53 -6.82 -9.64
C TYR A 11 -15.03 -8.21 -9.25
N SER A 12 -15.67 -8.92 -10.18
CA SER A 12 -16.26 -10.25 -9.94
C SER A 12 -15.32 -11.21 -9.20
N ARG A 13 -14.05 -11.31 -9.60
CA ARG A 13 -13.05 -12.19 -8.95
C ARG A 13 -12.80 -11.84 -7.48
N GLN A 14 -12.88 -10.56 -7.11
CA GLN A 14 -12.68 -10.09 -5.75
C GLN A 14 -13.98 -10.25 -4.94
N ILE A 15 -15.12 -9.90 -5.53
CA ILE A 15 -16.45 -10.04 -4.92
C ILE A 15 -16.76 -11.50 -4.56
N LEU A 16 -16.27 -12.46 -5.33
CA LEU A 16 -16.45 -13.89 -5.06
C LEU A 16 -15.66 -14.38 -3.82
N LEU A 17 -14.66 -13.64 -3.35
CA LEU A 17 -13.92 -13.98 -2.14
C LEU A 17 -14.78 -13.72 -0.92
N ARG A 18 -14.90 -14.72 -0.03
CA ARG A 18 -15.75 -14.67 1.16
C ARG A 18 -15.37 -13.50 2.09
N GLU A 19 -14.08 -13.21 2.20
CA GLU A 19 -13.55 -12.14 3.05
C GLU A 19 -13.79 -10.74 2.47
N VAL A 20 -14.06 -10.62 1.17
CA VAL A 20 -14.29 -9.34 0.48
C VAL A 20 -15.78 -9.14 0.25
N GLY A 21 -16.42 -9.98 -0.56
CA GLY A 21 -17.82 -9.84 -0.93
C GLY A 21 -18.14 -8.51 -1.62
N GLY A 22 -19.43 -8.27 -1.89
CA GLY A 22 -19.88 -6.99 -2.44
C GLY A 22 -19.60 -5.82 -1.49
N ARG A 23 -19.82 -6.00 -0.17
CA ARG A 23 -19.58 -4.96 0.84
C ARG A 23 -18.11 -4.57 0.97
N GLY A 24 -17.19 -5.53 0.89
CA GLY A 24 -15.78 -5.24 0.90
C GLY A 24 -15.37 -4.45 -0.34
N GLN A 25 -15.86 -4.83 -1.51
CA GLN A 25 -15.60 -4.06 -2.73
C GLN A 25 -16.14 -2.62 -2.64
N GLU A 26 -17.35 -2.42 -2.10
CA GLU A 26 -17.89 -1.09 -1.82
C GLU A 26 -16.98 -0.28 -0.89
N SER A 27 -16.40 -0.92 0.14
CA SER A 27 -15.46 -0.28 1.08
C SER A 27 -14.14 0.11 0.42
N LEU A 28 -13.62 -0.72 -0.50
CA LEU A 28 -12.42 -0.41 -1.27
C LEU A 28 -12.65 0.78 -2.21
N LEU A 29 -13.77 0.78 -2.95
CA LEU A 29 -14.17 1.87 -3.84
C LEU A 29 -14.43 3.17 -3.10
N ALA A 30 -14.93 3.08 -1.87
CA ALA A 30 -15.19 4.25 -1.05
C ALA A 30 -13.91 4.84 -0.45
N GLY A 31 -12.81 4.09 -0.29
CA GLY A 31 -11.58 4.59 0.35
C GLY A 31 -10.67 5.39 -0.58
N THR A 32 -9.57 5.91 -0.03
CA THR A 32 -8.45 6.46 -0.82
C THR A 32 -7.11 6.03 -0.23
N ALA A 33 -6.20 5.58 -1.08
CA ALA A 33 -4.79 5.40 -0.76
C ALA A 33 -3.99 6.62 -1.20
N ARG A 34 -3.40 7.33 -0.24
CA ARG A 34 -2.40 8.37 -0.51
C ARG A 34 -1.03 7.72 -0.63
N LEU A 35 -0.33 8.00 -1.72
CA LEU A 35 0.99 7.45 -2.02
C LEU A 35 2.04 8.54 -1.81
N ASP A 36 3.11 8.26 -1.08
CA ASP A 36 4.17 9.24 -0.74
C ASP A 36 5.57 8.63 -0.93
N GLY A 37 6.56 9.46 -1.28
CA GLY A 37 7.92 8.98 -1.55
C GLY A 37 8.00 7.96 -2.70
N ILE A 38 7.23 8.15 -3.76
CA ILE A 38 6.93 7.10 -4.74
C ILE A 38 8.12 6.82 -5.69
N GLY A 39 8.77 5.68 -5.48
CA GLY A 39 9.66 5.00 -6.42
C GLY A 39 8.95 3.83 -7.12
N ALA A 40 9.73 2.85 -7.60
CA ALA A 40 9.20 1.69 -8.33
C ALA A 40 8.22 0.84 -7.49
N SER A 41 8.43 0.76 -6.17
CA SER A 41 7.58 -0.02 -5.26
C SER A 41 6.22 0.66 -5.06
N GLY A 42 6.22 1.98 -4.87
CA GLY A 42 5.03 2.81 -4.74
C GLY A 42 4.23 2.88 -6.02
N LEU A 43 4.87 2.98 -7.19
CA LEU A 43 4.19 2.89 -8.49
C LEU A 43 3.54 1.52 -8.67
N THR A 44 4.23 0.45 -8.25
CA THR A 44 3.65 -0.89 -8.27
C THR A 44 2.44 -0.97 -7.35
N ALA A 45 2.56 -0.47 -6.11
CA ALA A 45 1.45 -0.45 -5.17
C ALA A 45 0.24 0.32 -5.72
N ALA A 46 0.48 1.50 -6.31
CA ALA A 46 -0.56 2.32 -6.95
C ALA A 46 -1.34 1.53 -8.01
N ALA A 47 -0.64 0.79 -8.87
CA ALA A 47 -1.31 0.04 -9.93
C ALA A 47 -2.18 -1.11 -9.39
N TYR A 48 -1.70 -1.85 -8.39
CA TYR A 48 -2.47 -2.94 -7.77
C TYR A 48 -3.67 -2.41 -6.95
N LEU A 49 -3.48 -1.28 -6.25
CA LEU A 49 -4.56 -0.59 -5.55
C LEU A 49 -5.64 -0.14 -6.54
N ALA A 50 -5.23 0.55 -7.61
CA ALA A 50 -6.13 1.01 -8.65
C ALA A 50 -6.85 -0.15 -9.35
N GLY A 51 -6.13 -1.22 -9.73
CA GLY A 51 -6.72 -2.43 -10.31
C GLY A 51 -7.71 -3.14 -9.39
N GLY A 52 -7.50 -3.06 -8.07
CA GLY A 52 -8.45 -3.53 -7.04
C GLY A 52 -9.66 -2.62 -6.81
N GLY A 53 -9.75 -1.49 -7.51
CA GLY A 53 -10.81 -0.51 -7.32
C GLY A 53 -10.65 0.33 -6.06
N THR A 54 -9.43 0.46 -5.53
CA THR A 54 -9.11 1.43 -4.47
C THR A 54 -8.62 2.72 -5.13
N PRO A 55 -9.27 3.87 -4.93
CA PRO A 55 -8.76 5.15 -5.37
C PRO A 55 -7.34 5.46 -4.92
N VAL A 56 -6.55 6.08 -5.80
CA VAL A 56 -5.13 6.38 -5.56
C VAL A 56 -4.86 7.85 -5.82
N THR A 57 -4.16 8.49 -4.88
CA THR A 57 -3.67 9.87 -5.04
C THR A 57 -2.19 9.94 -4.70
N GLY A 58 -1.39 10.57 -5.55
CA GLY A 58 0.01 10.87 -5.22
C GLY A 58 0.12 12.06 -4.26
N ALA A 59 1.21 12.09 -3.49
CA ALA A 59 1.62 13.22 -2.66
C ALA A 59 3.12 13.47 -2.83
N GLY A 60 3.57 14.64 -2.35
CA GLY A 60 4.97 15.07 -2.42
C GLY A 60 5.30 15.79 -3.72
N SER A 61 6.60 16.02 -3.93
CA SER A 61 7.14 16.83 -5.03
C SER A 61 8.16 16.06 -5.87
N LEU A 62 8.13 14.72 -5.83
CA LEU A 62 9.03 13.91 -6.62
C LEU A 62 8.69 14.00 -8.11
N THR A 63 9.74 14.03 -8.93
CA THR A 63 9.68 13.96 -10.37
C THR A 63 10.10 12.56 -10.82
N LEU A 64 9.41 12.00 -11.81
CA LEU A 64 9.74 10.69 -12.37
C LEU A 64 11.14 10.73 -13.00
N GLY A 65 12.06 9.94 -12.43
CA GLY A 65 13.41 9.76 -12.95
C GLY A 65 13.46 8.79 -14.13
N PRO A 66 14.64 8.60 -14.74
CA PRO A 66 14.81 7.74 -15.93
C PRO A 66 14.54 6.25 -15.67
N TRP A 67 14.53 5.83 -14.41
CA TRP A 67 14.25 4.46 -13.96
C TRP A 67 12.78 4.22 -13.62
N ALA A 68 11.96 5.28 -13.65
CA ALA A 68 10.55 5.20 -13.32
C ALA A 68 9.69 4.44 -14.36
N PRO A 69 10.04 4.40 -15.67
CA PRO A 69 9.29 3.60 -16.62
C PRO A 69 9.19 2.13 -16.17
N GLY A 70 7.97 1.64 -16.09
CA GLY A 70 7.61 0.30 -15.61
C GLY A 70 6.29 -0.12 -16.24
N PHE A 71 5.48 -0.89 -15.52
CA PHE A 71 4.19 -1.34 -16.07
C PHE A 71 3.05 -0.31 -15.91
N LEU A 72 3.15 0.61 -14.94
CA LEU A 72 2.18 1.70 -14.77
C LEU A 72 2.60 2.97 -15.50
N MET A 73 3.89 3.30 -15.49
CA MET A 73 4.44 4.52 -16.09
C MET A 73 5.22 4.20 -17.36
N GLY A 74 5.01 4.97 -18.42
CA GLY A 74 5.71 4.83 -19.69
C GLY A 74 6.93 5.74 -19.81
N PRO A 75 7.77 5.54 -20.85
CA PRO A 75 8.90 6.43 -21.14
C PRO A 75 8.52 7.90 -21.35
N ALA A 76 7.30 8.17 -21.81
CA ALA A 76 6.79 9.53 -22.02
C ALA A 76 6.55 10.30 -20.72
N ASP A 77 6.60 9.63 -19.56
CA ASP A 77 6.26 10.21 -18.27
C ASP A 77 7.49 10.71 -17.51
N VAL A 78 8.68 10.36 -18.00
CA VAL A 78 9.95 10.78 -17.43
C VAL A 78 10.03 12.31 -17.44
N GLY A 79 10.38 12.89 -16.29
CA GLY A 79 10.44 14.34 -16.10
C GLY A 79 9.13 14.98 -15.63
N LEU A 80 8.01 14.25 -15.61
CA LEU A 80 6.77 14.73 -15.01
C LEU A 80 6.77 14.59 -13.48
N PRO A 81 6.09 15.48 -12.74
CA PRO A 81 5.76 15.23 -11.35
C PRO A 81 5.02 13.89 -11.22
N VAL A 82 5.37 13.08 -10.21
CA VAL A 82 4.73 11.77 -10.00
C VAL A 82 3.22 11.92 -9.79
N THR A 83 2.80 12.98 -9.11
CA THR A 83 1.39 13.29 -8.87
C THR A 83 0.63 13.54 -10.17
N GLU A 84 1.23 14.24 -11.13
CA GLU A 84 0.66 14.51 -12.44
C GLU A 84 0.54 13.23 -13.28
N ALA A 85 1.61 12.43 -13.31
CA ALA A 85 1.59 11.16 -14.02
C ALA A 85 0.55 10.19 -13.45
N LEU A 86 0.45 10.07 -12.11
CA LEU A 86 -0.57 9.24 -11.47
C LEU A 86 -1.99 9.70 -11.77
N ALA A 87 -2.24 11.01 -11.77
CA ALA A 87 -3.56 11.57 -12.09
C ALA A 87 -4.00 11.23 -13.52
N ARG A 88 -3.07 10.96 -14.43
CA ARG A 88 -3.35 10.52 -15.80
C ARG A 88 -3.47 9.00 -15.93
N GLU A 89 -2.51 8.25 -15.36
CA GLU A 89 -2.42 6.80 -15.55
C GLU A 89 -3.42 6.00 -14.72
N VAL A 90 -3.74 6.45 -13.49
CA VAL A 90 -4.66 5.72 -12.61
C VAL A 90 -6.08 5.61 -13.22
N PRO A 91 -6.71 6.70 -13.70
CA PRO A 91 -8.01 6.60 -14.36
C PRO A 91 -7.98 5.82 -15.68
N ALA A 92 -6.85 5.86 -16.41
CA ALA A 92 -6.68 5.10 -17.64
C ALA A 92 -6.61 3.59 -17.37
N LEU A 93 -5.94 3.19 -16.28
CA LEU A 93 -5.92 1.81 -15.79
C LEU A 93 -7.28 1.36 -15.25
N ASN A 94 -7.89 2.18 -14.39
CA ASN A 94 -9.19 1.91 -13.81
C ASN A 94 -9.95 3.21 -13.52
N PRO A 95 -11.05 3.51 -14.24
CA PRO A 95 -11.78 4.76 -14.06
C PRO A 95 -12.41 4.91 -12.67
N ASP A 96 -12.73 3.79 -11.98
CA ASP A 96 -13.25 3.85 -10.61
C ASP A 96 -12.18 4.30 -9.59
N ALA A 97 -10.89 4.15 -9.91
CA ALA A 97 -9.79 4.48 -9.00
C ALA A 97 -9.28 5.92 -9.16
N GLY A 98 -9.79 6.68 -10.14
CA GLY A 98 -9.43 8.08 -10.35
C GLY A 98 -10.17 9.06 -9.45
N ALA A 99 -11.30 8.65 -8.87
CA ALA A 99 -12.13 9.51 -8.03
C ALA A 99 -11.69 9.42 -6.56
N VAL A 100 -11.43 10.55 -5.90
CA VAL A 100 -11.08 10.56 -4.47
C VAL A 100 -12.29 10.10 -3.63
N GLY A 101 -12.13 8.97 -2.95
CA GLY A 101 -13.11 8.40 -2.03
C GLY A 101 -13.07 9.03 -0.63
N GLN A 102 -14.04 8.66 0.21
CA GLN A 102 -14.15 8.99 1.63
C GLN A 102 -13.32 8.04 2.52
N GLY A 103 -12.53 8.62 3.42
CA GLY A 103 -11.65 7.88 4.33
C GLY A 103 -10.29 7.56 3.72
N GLY A 104 -9.25 7.68 4.53
CA GLY A 104 -7.88 7.69 4.07
C GLY A 104 -7.05 6.46 4.39
N GLY A 105 -5.81 6.53 3.94
CA GLY A 105 -4.72 5.65 4.28
C GLY A 105 -3.46 6.13 3.56
N LEU A 106 -2.31 5.67 4.02
CA LEU A 106 -1.01 6.06 3.49
C LEU A 106 -0.21 4.82 3.10
N VAL A 107 0.28 4.79 1.87
CA VAL A 107 1.32 3.87 1.44
C VAL A 107 2.54 4.72 1.09
N ALA A 108 3.68 4.49 1.73
CA ALA A 108 4.86 5.32 1.50
C ALA A 108 6.13 4.49 1.42
N GLU A 109 7.04 4.85 0.51
CA GLU A 109 8.41 4.32 0.56
C GLU A 109 9.25 5.10 1.56
N LEU A 110 10.13 4.40 2.27
CA LEU A 110 11.02 5.02 3.24
C LEU A 110 12.22 5.70 2.55
N PRO A 111 12.73 6.81 3.11
CA PRO A 111 12.23 7.52 4.30
C PRO A 111 10.94 8.32 4.00
N ALA A 112 9.98 8.30 4.94
CA ALA A 112 8.70 8.98 4.80
C ALA A 112 8.26 9.69 6.08
N ALA A 113 7.48 10.76 5.91
CA ALA A 113 6.72 11.40 6.97
C ALA A 113 5.31 10.80 7.06
N TRP A 114 4.84 10.58 8.28
CA TRP A 114 3.58 9.88 8.52
C TRP A 114 2.51 10.84 9.04
N SER A 115 1.39 10.92 8.33
CA SER A 115 0.27 11.80 8.67
C SER A 115 -1.04 11.31 8.04
N GLY A 116 -2.15 11.76 8.61
CA GLY A 116 -3.50 11.40 8.16
C GLY A 116 -4.02 10.11 8.79
N GLU A 117 -5.14 9.63 8.26
CA GLU A 117 -5.81 8.44 8.77
C GLU A 117 -5.04 7.16 8.42
N ALA A 118 -5.22 6.13 9.24
CA ALA A 118 -4.75 4.78 8.96
C ALA A 118 -5.75 4.03 8.05
N PRO A 119 -5.31 2.98 7.32
CA PRO A 119 -4.06 2.25 7.52
C PRO A 119 -2.83 2.95 6.93
N TRP A 120 -1.69 2.72 7.57
CA TRP A 120 -0.37 3.12 7.08
C TRP A 120 0.42 1.89 6.68
N VAL A 121 1.08 1.95 5.53
CA VAL A 121 1.94 0.90 5.00
C VAL A 121 3.25 1.53 4.56
N ALA A 122 4.34 1.10 5.18
CA ALA A 122 5.70 1.46 4.83
C ALA A 122 6.32 0.39 3.95
N LEU A 123 6.93 0.85 2.86
CA LEU A 123 7.76 0.06 1.97
C LEU A 123 9.21 0.47 2.22
N GLY A 124 10.05 -0.45 2.64
CA GLY A 124 11.44 -0.15 2.99
C GLY A 124 12.35 -1.33 2.74
N GLY A 125 13.55 -1.28 3.30
CA GLY A 125 14.50 -2.38 3.21
C GLY A 125 15.75 -2.15 4.05
N ASP A 126 16.69 -3.07 3.93
CA ASP A 126 18.04 -2.97 4.54
C ASP A 126 19.17 -3.08 3.51
N GLY A 127 18.84 -2.91 2.23
CA GLY A 127 19.75 -3.06 1.09
C GLY A 127 19.79 -4.48 0.52
N MET A 128 19.43 -5.51 1.29
CA MET A 128 19.39 -6.91 0.84
C MET A 128 17.96 -7.47 0.82
N ARG A 129 17.14 -7.04 1.77
CA ARG A 129 15.76 -7.48 1.96
C ARG A 129 14.82 -6.29 1.80
N ALA A 130 13.64 -6.57 1.28
CA ALA A 130 12.54 -5.61 1.29
C ALA A 130 11.67 -5.81 2.54
N ALA A 131 11.08 -4.72 3.02
CA ALA A 131 10.24 -4.69 4.20
C ALA A 131 8.88 -4.10 3.84
N VAL A 132 7.82 -4.76 4.31
CA VAL A 132 6.50 -4.16 4.43
C VAL A 132 6.15 -4.07 5.91
N VAL A 133 5.94 -2.86 6.42
CA VAL A 133 5.52 -2.61 7.81
C VAL A 133 4.22 -1.85 7.79
N PHE A 134 3.26 -2.21 8.63
CA PHE A 134 1.94 -1.63 8.55
C PHE A 134 1.30 -1.41 9.91
N ARG A 135 0.38 -0.45 9.94
CA ARG A 135 -0.40 -0.05 11.10
C ARG A 135 -1.86 0.18 10.69
N SER A 136 -2.79 -0.48 11.37
CA SER A 136 -4.23 -0.17 11.28
C SER A 136 -4.60 1.06 12.12
N ALA A 137 -5.88 1.45 12.14
CA ALA A 137 -6.37 2.50 13.04
C ALA A 137 -6.10 2.20 14.52
N GLU A 138 -6.13 0.92 14.91
CA GLU A 138 -5.91 0.45 16.29
C GLU A 138 -4.44 0.25 16.64
N GLY A 139 -3.55 0.29 15.63
CA GLY A 139 -2.11 0.06 15.84
C GLY A 139 -1.46 1.15 16.68
N CYS A 140 -0.39 0.84 17.41
CA CYS A 140 0.32 1.87 18.17
C CYS A 140 1.19 2.73 17.23
N LEU A 141 1.01 4.06 17.29
CA LEU A 141 1.78 5.02 16.50
C LEU A 141 3.29 4.92 16.80
N TRP A 142 3.63 4.87 18.09
CA TRP A 142 5.03 4.81 18.52
C TRP A 142 5.70 3.50 18.07
N CYS A 143 5.04 2.35 18.26
CA CYS A 143 5.59 1.05 17.85
C CYS A 143 5.85 0.98 16.34
N PHE A 144 4.91 1.51 15.54
CA PHE A 144 5.10 1.63 14.10
C PHE A 144 6.31 2.52 13.77
N GLY A 145 6.36 3.74 14.30
CA GLY A 145 7.44 4.70 14.05
C GLY A 145 8.82 4.17 14.45
N GLU A 146 8.89 3.54 15.62
CA GLU A 146 10.12 2.94 16.13
C GLU A 146 10.55 1.71 15.31
N THR A 147 9.62 1.00 14.67
CA THR A 147 9.96 -0.11 13.78
C THR A 147 10.53 0.42 12.45
N VAL A 148 9.85 1.39 11.82
CA VAL A 148 10.23 1.86 10.49
C VAL A 148 11.48 2.75 10.49
N ARG A 149 11.83 3.40 11.60
CA ARG A 149 12.99 4.32 11.65
C ARG A 149 14.34 3.64 11.39
N HIS A 150 14.42 2.32 11.56
CA HIS A 150 15.64 1.54 11.34
C HIS A 150 15.74 0.97 9.93
N LEU A 151 14.72 1.19 9.10
CA LEU A 151 14.67 0.73 7.72
C LEU A 151 15.13 1.86 6.78
N GLY A 152 15.85 1.46 5.73
CA GLY A 152 16.16 2.33 4.59
C GLY A 152 15.13 2.20 3.48
N SER A 153 15.49 2.74 2.32
CA SER A 153 14.69 2.65 1.10
C SER A 153 14.47 1.20 0.66
N PRO A 154 13.33 0.89 0.02
CA PRO A 154 13.11 -0.41 -0.56
C PRO A 154 14.19 -0.70 -1.63
N PRO A 155 14.59 -1.97 -1.79
CA PRO A 155 15.53 -2.34 -2.84
C PRO A 155 14.92 -2.13 -4.22
N ASP A 156 15.77 -1.82 -5.20
CA ASP A 156 15.36 -1.68 -6.60
C ASP A 156 14.99 -3.01 -7.27
N GLY A 157 14.53 -2.93 -8.52
CA GLY A 157 14.28 -4.08 -9.37
C GLY A 157 13.11 -4.95 -8.91
N ALA A 158 13.18 -6.26 -9.17
CA ALA A 158 12.08 -7.19 -8.93
C ALA A 158 11.66 -7.27 -7.46
N LEU A 159 12.60 -7.07 -6.52
CA LEU A 159 12.31 -7.11 -5.10
C LEU A 159 11.49 -5.89 -4.65
N GLY A 160 11.79 -4.71 -5.19
CA GLY A 160 10.99 -3.49 -5.01
C GLY A 160 9.57 -3.62 -5.58
N VAL A 161 9.45 -4.16 -6.80
CA VAL A 161 8.14 -4.45 -7.40
C VAL A 161 7.33 -5.42 -6.53
N ALA A 162 7.97 -6.48 -6.03
CA ALA A 162 7.30 -7.47 -5.19
C ALA A 162 6.84 -6.87 -3.85
N VAL A 163 7.65 -6.04 -3.19
CA VAL A 163 7.22 -5.38 -1.94
C VAL A 163 6.11 -4.36 -2.17
N GLY A 164 6.12 -3.64 -3.30
CA GLY A 164 5.01 -2.78 -3.71
C GLY A 164 3.69 -3.54 -3.85
N THR A 165 3.74 -4.72 -4.47
CA THR A 165 2.58 -5.62 -4.61
C THR A 165 2.07 -6.09 -3.26
N LEU A 166 2.97 -6.52 -2.37
CA LEU A 166 2.62 -6.91 -0.99
C LEU A 166 2.04 -5.73 -0.20
N GLY A 167 2.58 -4.53 -0.39
CA GLY A 167 2.08 -3.30 0.21
C GLY A 167 0.64 -3.00 -0.16
N ALA A 168 0.29 -3.09 -1.45
CA ALA A 168 -1.07 -2.93 -1.92
C ALA A 168 -2.02 -3.97 -1.31
N LEU A 169 -1.61 -5.25 -1.27
CA LEU A 169 -2.38 -6.32 -0.63
C LEU A 169 -2.63 -6.03 0.85
N VAL A 170 -1.59 -5.67 1.59
CA VAL A 170 -1.68 -5.33 3.02
C VAL A 170 -2.62 -4.15 3.23
N PHE A 171 -2.49 -3.09 2.42
CA PHE A 171 -3.35 -1.92 2.51
C PHE A 171 -4.84 -2.27 2.35
N GLN A 172 -5.19 -3.01 1.30
CA GLN A 172 -6.57 -3.42 1.03
C GLN A 172 -7.11 -4.30 2.15
N ARG A 173 -6.32 -5.25 2.64
CA ARG A 173 -6.72 -6.10 3.78
C ARG A 173 -7.02 -5.26 5.02
N LEU A 174 -6.13 -4.33 5.39
CA LEU A 174 -6.36 -3.47 6.55
C LEU A 174 -7.58 -2.56 6.39
N ARG A 175 -7.84 -2.04 5.17
CA ARG A 175 -9.06 -1.29 4.86
C ARG A 175 -10.34 -2.11 5.03
N LEU A 176 -10.25 -3.41 4.78
CA LEU A 176 -11.35 -4.36 5.00
C LEU A 176 -11.45 -4.84 6.47
N GLY A 177 -10.63 -4.31 7.37
CA GLY A 177 -10.55 -4.78 8.76
C GLY A 177 -9.94 -6.18 8.89
N LEU A 178 -9.20 -6.63 7.87
CA LEU A 178 -8.57 -7.94 7.82
C LEU A 178 -7.09 -7.81 8.21
N GLY A 179 -6.74 -8.39 9.35
CA GLY A 179 -5.35 -8.49 9.80
C GLY A 179 -5.09 -7.83 11.15
N PRO A 180 -3.86 -7.95 11.67
CA PRO A 180 -3.51 -7.46 12.98
C PRO A 180 -3.38 -5.93 13.01
N ALA A 181 -3.45 -5.36 14.21
CA ALA A 181 -3.41 -3.91 14.39
C ALA A 181 -2.06 -3.29 13.97
N LEU A 182 -0.97 -4.06 14.08
CA LEU A 182 0.40 -3.70 13.69
C LEU A 182 1.09 -4.96 13.19
N GLY A 183 1.85 -4.85 12.11
CA GLY A 183 2.55 -6.00 11.50
C GLY A 183 3.76 -5.58 10.69
N GLY A 184 4.61 -6.56 10.40
CA GLY A 184 5.78 -6.39 9.57
C GLY A 184 6.21 -7.73 8.97
N ARG A 185 6.71 -7.70 7.74
CA ARG A 185 7.28 -8.86 7.06
C ARG A 185 8.51 -8.45 6.27
N TRP A 186 9.49 -9.34 6.25
CA TRP A 186 10.59 -9.26 5.30
C TRP A 186 10.22 -10.05 4.05
N LEU A 187 10.62 -9.51 2.90
CA LEU A 187 10.64 -10.21 1.63
C LEU A 187 12.10 -10.34 1.20
N VAL A 188 12.54 -11.57 1.01
CA VAL A 188 13.94 -11.93 0.76
C VAL A 188 14.03 -12.68 -0.56
N ALA A 189 15.00 -12.33 -1.40
CA ALA A 189 15.25 -13.08 -2.63
C ALA A 189 15.62 -14.55 -2.31
N PRO A 190 15.11 -15.54 -3.06
CA PRO A 190 14.38 -15.42 -4.33
C PRO A 190 12.84 -15.28 -4.21
N GLY A 191 12.28 -15.05 -3.03
CA GLY A 191 10.82 -14.87 -2.85
C GLY A 191 10.27 -15.31 -1.49
N THR A 192 11.13 -15.47 -0.48
CA THR A 192 10.75 -15.93 0.86
C THR A 192 10.17 -14.77 1.65
N VAL A 193 9.05 -15.02 2.33
CA VAL A 193 8.47 -14.08 3.30
C VAL A 193 8.86 -14.53 4.70
N GLU A 194 9.62 -13.70 5.40
CA GLU A 194 10.10 -13.98 6.75
C GLU A 194 9.41 -13.06 7.78
N GLU A 195 9.35 -13.54 9.02
CA GLU A 195 8.84 -12.73 10.13
C GLU A 195 9.77 -11.56 10.43
N MET A 196 9.17 -10.41 10.72
CA MET A 196 9.90 -9.22 11.17
C MET A 196 9.65 -9.00 12.66
N GLU A 197 10.72 -8.83 13.41
CA GLU A 197 10.64 -8.37 14.78
C GLU A 197 10.14 -6.92 14.83
N LEU A 198 8.99 -6.71 15.48
CA LEU A 198 8.41 -5.39 15.66
C LEU A 198 8.91 -4.75 16.95
N ARG A 199 9.20 -3.45 16.90
CA ARG A 199 9.51 -2.69 18.11
C ARG A 199 8.22 -2.38 18.86
N ARG A 200 8.19 -2.71 20.16
CA ARG A 200 6.99 -2.55 21.02
C ARG A 200 7.31 -1.70 22.25
N CYS A 201 6.42 -0.76 22.57
CA CYS A 201 6.49 -0.06 23.84
C CYS A 201 6.07 -1.00 24.99
N SER A 202 6.40 -0.64 26.23
CA SER A 202 6.05 -1.43 27.43
C SER A 202 4.56 -1.81 27.49
N ARG A 203 3.67 -0.87 27.13
CA ARG A 203 2.21 -1.10 27.11
C ARG A 203 1.78 -2.14 26.07
N CYS A 204 2.39 -2.14 24.88
CA CYS A 204 2.05 -3.06 23.81
C CYS A 204 2.77 -4.40 23.93
N ALA A 205 3.91 -4.44 24.62
CA ALA A 205 4.62 -5.68 24.94
C ALA A 205 3.86 -6.52 25.99
N GLY A 206 3.18 -5.86 26.95
CA GLY A 206 2.37 -6.54 27.97
C GLY A 206 0.96 -6.97 27.52
N ARG A 207 0.56 -6.67 26.28
CA ARG A 207 -0.69 -7.21 25.70
C ARG A 207 -0.33 -8.49 24.95
N GLU A 208 -0.74 -9.63 25.47
CA GLU A 208 -0.69 -10.89 24.72
C GLU A 208 -1.37 -10.68 23.36
N LEU A 209 -0.69 -11.09 22.29
CA LEU A 209 -1.32 -11.17 20.98
C LEU A 209 -2.45 -12.21 21.09
N PRO A 210 -3.69 -11.91 20.69
CA PRO A 210 -4.68 -12.96 20.57
C PRO A 210 -4.10 -14.07 19.68
N ALA A 211 -4.13 -15.30 20.17
CA ALA A 211 -3.71 -16.47 19.39
C ALA A 211 -4.42 -16.45 18.04
N GLU A 212 -3.68 -16.67 16.96
CA GLU A 212 -4.28 -16.80 15.63
C GLU A 212 -5.37 -17.90 15.66
N PRO A 213 -6.51 -17.69 14.98
CA PRO A 213 -7.58 -18.69 14.88
C PRO A 213 -7.16 -19.94 14.10
#